data_AF-A0A0F9JXK4-F1
#
_entry.id   AF-A0A0F9JXK4-F1
#
_cell.length_a   1.000
_cell.length_b   1.000
_cell.length_c   1.000
_cell.angle_alpha   90.00
_cell.angle_beta   90.00
_cell.angle_gamma   90.00
#
_symmetry.space_group_name_H-M   'P 1'
#
loop_
_entity.id
_entity.type
_entity.pdbx_description
1 polymer ?
#
loop_
_entity_poly.entity_id
_entity_poly.type
_entity_poly.pdbx_seq_one_letter_code
_entity_poly.pdbx_strand_id
1 'polypeptide(L)'
;MALCPGIETLSDTSIIGILSYPNICDAQFYAKIMAAIFIILAFGLFMRDRNRETKPDIISAMGVSAIAVIFLSLIGTLIGFITNEIFIEIFVVGMILVVIWMLKR
;
A
#
# COMPACT_ATOMS: atom_id res chain seq x y z
N MET A 1 -1.43 13.34 21.69
CA MET A 1 -2.03 12.04 21.32
C MET A 1 -3.52 12.17 21.50
N ALA A 2 -4.30 12.15 20.42
CA ALA A 2 -5.75 12.06 20.56
C ALA A 2 -6.08 10.69 21.16
N LEU A 3 -6.91 10.64 22.20
CA LEU A 3 -7.45 9.39 22.72
C LEU A 3 -8.30 8.76 21.61
N CYS A 4 -7.88 7.59 21.11
CA CYS A 4 -8.72 6.89 20.15
C CYS A 4 -9.89 6.24 20.89
N PRO A 5 -11.15 6.56 20.53
CA PRO A 5 -12.31 5.97 21.18
C PRO A 5 -12.34 4.48 20.87
N GLY A 6 -12.46 3.59 21.86
CA GLY A 6 -12.33 2.15 21.67
C GLY A 6 -13.36 1.55 20.70
N ILE A 7 -13.13 0.31 20.26
CA ILE A 7 -13.99 -0.40 19.29
C ILE A 7 -15.45 -0.48 19.77
N GLU A 8 -15.68 -0.41 21.08
CA GLU A 8 -17.00 -0.32 21.70
C GLU A 8 -17.84 0.91 21.27
N THR A 9 -17.22 1.91 20.64
CA THR A 9 -17.90 3.10 20.10
C THR A 9 -18.37 2.97 18.65
N LEU A 10 -18.02 1.87 17.97
CA LEU A 10 -18.51 1.57 16.63
C LEU A 10 -20.02 1.28 16.68
N SER A 11 -20.82 2.19 16.13
CA SER A 11 -22.26 1.98 15.93
C SER A 11 -22.57 0.93 14.86
N ASP A 12 -21.58 0.63 14.01
CA ASP A 12 -21.70 -0.29 12.89
C ASP A 12 -20.72 -1.47 13.08
N THR A 13 -21.24 -2.63 13.46
CA THR A 13 -20.48 -3.86 13.73
C THR A 13 -20.18 -4.68 12.47
N SER A 14 -20.48 -4.12 11.29
CA SER A 14 -20.12 -4.76 10.02
C SER A 14 -18.60 -4.94 9.89
N ILE A 15 -18.19 -5.98 9.16
CA ILE A 15 -16.76 -6.30 8.92
C ILE A 15 -16.02 -5.09 8.33
N ILE A 16 -16.70 -4.30 7.50
CA ILE A 16 -16.15 -3.09 6.88
C ILE A 16 -15.98 -1.98 7.93
N GLY A 17 -16.93 -1.82 8.86
CA GLY A 17 -16.81 -0.90 10.00
C GLY A 17 -15.57 -1.21 10.86
N ILE A 18 -15.34 -2.48 11.16
CA ILE A 18 -14.17 -2.94 11.93
C ILE A 18 -12.87 -2.70 11.15
N LEU A 19 -12.86 -2.98 9.84
CA LEU A 19 -11.67 -2.76 9.00
C LEU A 19 -11.39 -1.27 8.80
N SER A 20 -12.39 -0.41 8.67
CA SER A 20 -12.16 1.03 8.49
C SER A 20 -11.75 1.76 9.78
N TYR A 21 -12.01 1.16 10.94
CA TYR A 21 -11.80 1.78 12.26
C TYR A 21 -10.38 2.32 12.53
N PRO A 22 -9.27 1.64 12.16
CA PRO A 22 -7.92 2.17 12.35
C PRO A 22 -7.70 3.56 11.69
N ASN A 23 -8.43 3.89 10.63
CA ASN A 23 -8.35 5.22 9.99
C ASN A 23 -8.88 6.35 10.87
N ILE A 24 -9.76 6.04 11.83
CA ILE A 24 -10.31 7.02 12.78
C ILE A 24 -9.23 7.45 13.77
N CYS A 25 -8.36 6.52 14.18
CA CYS A 25 -7.24 6.80 15.08
C CYS A 25 -6.07 7.48 14.36
N ASP A 26 -5.78 7.01 13.15
CA ASP A 26 -4.66 7.45 12.34
C ASP A 26 -5.08 7.47 10.87
N ALA A 27 -5.31 8.68 10.34
CA ALA A 27 -5.73 8.89 8.96
C ALA A 27 -4.72 8.30 7.94
N GLN A 28 -3.48 8.04 8.34
CA GLN A 28 -2.45 7.46 7.48
C GLN A 28 -2.15 5.99 7.78
N PHE A 29 -2.98 5.31 8.59
CA PHE A 29 -2.76 3.91 8.97
C PHE A 29 -2.60 3.01 7.74
N TYR A 30 -3.55 3.03 6.80
CA TYR A 30 -3.46 2.21 5.60
C TYR A 30 -2.37 2.63 4.63
N ALA A 31 -2.00 3.91 4.59
CA ALA A 31 -0.84 4.36 3.81
C ALA A 31 0.45 3.69 4.31
N LYS A 32 0.65 3.62 5.63
CA LYS A 32 1.80 2.94 6.25
C LYS A 32 1.79 1.44 5.99
N ILE A 33 0.62 0.79 6.09
CA ILE A 33 0.47 -0.63 5.78
C ILE A 33 0.82 -0.91 4.30
N MET A 34 0.31 -0.10 3.37
CA MET A 34 0.60 -0.25 1.95
C MET A 34 2.08 0.02 1.63
N ALA A 35 2.71 0.98 2.29
CA ALA A 35 4.15 1.20 2.19
C ALA A 35 4.96 0.01 2.71
N ALA A 36 4.56 -0.62 3.81
CA ALA A 36 5.20 -1.82 4.33
C ALA A 36 5.07 -3.00 3.35
N ILE A 37 3.87 -3.21 2.78
CA ILE A 37 3.62 -4.23 1.76
C ILE A 37 4.50 -3.97 0.53
N PHE A 38 4.59 -2.72 0.08
CA PHE A 38 5.46 -2.32 -1.03
C PHE A 38 6.91 -2.74 -0.78
N ILE A 39 7.47 -2.43 0.39
CA ILE A 39 8.85 -2.76 0.74
C ILE A 39 9.06 -4.28 0.75
N ILE A 40 8.13 -5.04 1.35
CA ILE A 40 8.22 -6.50 1.42
C ILE A 40 8.20 -7.11 0.02
N LEU A 41 7.30 -6.64 -0.86
CA LEU A 41 7.22 -7.11 -2.24
C LEU A 41 8.47 -6.76 -3.04
N ALA A 42 8.93 -5.51 -2.95
CA ALA A 42 10.10 -5.04 -3.70
C ALA A 42 11.36 -5.79 -3.27
N PHE A 43 11.58 -5.95 -1.96
CA PHE A 43 12.72 -6.67 -1.44
C PHE A 43 12.62 -8.17 -1.72
N GLY A 44 11.44 -8.77 -1.59
CA GLY A 44 11.19 -10.17 -1.90
C GLY A 44 11.47 -10.50 -3.37
N LEU A 45 10.99 -9.66 -4.30
CA LEU A 45 11.28 -9.78 -5.72
C LEU A 45 12.78 -9.60 -6.00
N PHE A 46 13.40 -8.57 -5.44
CA PHE A 46 14.83 -8.32 -5.62
C PHE A 46 15.68 -9.50 -5.12
N MET A 47 15.37 -10.07 -3.95
CA MET A 47 16.07 -11.24 -3.42
C MET A 47 15.86 -12.48 -4.28
N ARG A 48 14.65 -12.67 -4.82
CA ARG A 48 14.35 -13.77 -5.75
C ARG A 48 15.18 -13.63 -7.03
N ASP A 49 15.25 -12.43 -7.59
CA ASP A 49 15.94 -12.16 -8.85
C ASP A 49 17.47 -12.18 -8.67
N ARG A 50 17.98 -11.78 -7.50
CA ARG A 50 19.39 -11.94 -7.12
C ARG A 50 19.87 -13.40 -7.18
N ASN A 51 18.99 -14.36 -6.91
CA ASN A 51 19.34 -15.78 -6.97
C ASN A 51 19.23 -16.37 -8.39
N ARG A 52 18.61 -15.65 -9.33
CA ARG A 52 18.31 -16.14 -10.69
C ARG A 52 19.09 -15.43 -11.78
N GLU A 53 19.44 -14.16 -11.58
CA GLU A 53 20.03 -13.29 -12.59
C GLU A 53 21.44 -12.84 -12.21
N THR A 54 22.32 -12.68 -13.21
CA THR A 54 23.70 -12.25 -13.02
C THR A 54 23.81 -10.77 -12.61
N LYS A 55 22.77 -9.97 -12.88
CA LYS A 55 22.68 -8.54 -12.56
C LYS A 55 21.25 -8.19 -12.11
N PRO A 56 20.91 -8.43 -10.83
CA PRO A 56 19.56 -8.16 -10.33
C PRO A 56 19.25 -6.66 -10.36
N ASP A 57 18.02 -6.34 -10.75
CA ASP A 57 17.56 -4.97 -10.92
C ASP A 57 16.52 -4.56 -9.86
N ILE A 58 16.97 -3.75 -8.90
CA ILE A 58 16.12 -3.22 -7.84
C ILE A 58 15.02 -2.28 -8.37
N ILE A 59 15.29 -1.52 -9.45
CA ILE A 59 14.31 -0.57 -9.99
C ILE A 59 13.15 -1.32 -10.63
N SER A 60 13.43 -2.44 -11.30
CA SER A 60 12.39 -3.32 -11.85
C SER A 60 11.54 -3.97 -10.76
N ALA A 61 12.18 -4.47 -9.69
CA ALA A 61 11.45 -5.02 -8.55
C ALA A 61 10.54 -3.96 -7.88
N MET A 62 11.03 -2.72 -7.74
CA MET A 62 10.24 -1.61 -7.21
C MET A 62 9.08 -1.22 -8.15
N GLY A 63 9.29 -1.14 -9.45
CA GLY A 63 8.24 -0.79 -10.42
C GLY A 63 7.09 -1.80 -10.43
N VAL A 64 7.41 -3.10 -10.47
CA VAL A 64 6.39 -4.17 -10.41
C VAL A 64 5.64 -4.16 -9.08
N SER A 65 6.36 -3.93 -7.96
CA SER A 65 5.74 -3.86 -6.63
C SER A 65 4.83 -2.65 -6.48
N ALA A 66 5.20 -1.50 -7.06
CA ALA A 66 4.38 -0.30 -7.06
C ALA A 66 3.04 -0.54 -7.77
N ILE A 67 3.04 -1.24 -8.91
CA ILE A 67 1.81 -1.64 -9.61
C ILE A 67 0.94 -2.53 -8.71
N ALA A 68 1.53 -3.54 -8.09
CA ALA A 68 0.80 -4.46 -7.21
C ALA A 68 0.12 -3.71 -6.05
N VAL A 69 0.82 -2.76 -5.43
CA VAL A 69 0.29 -1.96 -4.32
C VAL A 69 -0.78 -0.97 -4.77
N ILE A 70 -0.64 -0.36 -5.96
CA ILE A 70 -1.71 0.45 -6.55
C ILE A 70 -2.98 -0.39 -6.72
N PHE A 71 -2.89 -1.59 -7.28
CA PHE A 71 -4.05 -2.47 -7.44
C PHE A 71 -4.67 -2.90 -6.11
N LEU A 72 -3.84 -3.26 -5.12
CA LEU A 72 -4.32 -3.58 -3.77
C LEU A 72 -5.04 -2.38 -3.13
N SER A 73 -4.50 -1.18 -3.28
CA SER A 73 -5.10 0.04 -2.75
C SER A 73 -6.43 0.38 -3.45
N LEU A 74 -6.53 0.15 -4.77
CA LEU A 74 -7.77 0.31 -5.52
C LEU A 74 -8.85 -0.66 -5.01
N ILE A 75 -8.51 -1.93 -4.83
CA ILE A 75 -9.44 -2.93 -4.28
C ILE A 75 -9.89 -2.53 -2.88
N GLY A 76 -8.98 -2.07 -2.03
CA GLY A 76 -9.33 -1.64 -0.68
C GLY A 76 -10.22 -0.40 -0.64
N THR A 77 -10.09 0.47 -1.64
CA THR A 77 -10.96 1.63 -1.82
C THR A 77 -12.36 1.20 -2.27
N LEU A 78 -12.46 0.24 -3.19
CA LEU A 78 -13.76 -0.30 -3.64
C LEU A 78 -14.53 -1.03 -2.53
N ILE A 79 -13.83 -1.68 -1.60
CA ILE A 79 -14.42 -2.34 -0.43
C ILE A 79 -14.76 -1.32 0.69
N GLY A 80 -14.23 -0.10 0.60
CA GLY A 80 -14.55 1.00 1.50
C GLY A 80 -13.72 1.05 2.79
N PHE A 81 -12.63 0.27 2.90
CA PHE A 81 -11.73 0.36 4.06
C PHE A 81 -10.54 1.32 3.85
N ILE A 82 -10.22 1.65 2.59
CA ILE A 82 -9.26 2.71 2.26
C ILE A 82 -10.03 3.93 1.78
N THR A 83 -9.70 5.11 2.30
CA THR A 83 -10.31 6.37 1.85
C THR A 83 -9.73 6.81 0.51
N ASN A 84 -10.52 7.55 -0.28
CA ASN A 84 -10.06 8.06 -1.57
C ASN A 84 -8.80 8.93 -1.46
N GLU A 85 -8.65 9.68 -0.36
CA GLU A 85 -7.47 10.52 -0.10
C GLU A 85 -6.20 9.68 0.02
N ILE A 86 -6.23 8.61 0.83
CA ILE A 86 -5.11 7.68 0.98
C ILE A 86 -4.79 6.99 -0.34
N PHE A 87 -5.83 6.60 -1.10
CA PHE A 87 -5.63 6.00 -2.41
C PHE A 87 -4.90 6.93 -3.37
N ILE A 88 -5.27 8.22 -3.42
CA ILE A 88 -4.60 9.20 -4.28
C ILE A 88 -3.13 9.34 -3.90
N GLU A 89 -2.79 9.38 -2.60
CA GLU A 89 -1.39 9.44 -2.15
C GLU A 89 -0.59 8.21 -2.63
N ILE A 90 -1.12 7.01 -2.41
CA ILE A 90 -0.51 5.76 -2.86
C ILE A 90 -0.37 5.74 -4.38
N PHE A 91 -1.39 6.19 -5.10
CA PHE A 91 -1.42 6.22 -6.56
C PHE A 91 -0.34 7.16 -7.10
N VAL A 92 -0.21 8.38 -6.58
CA VAL A 92 0.79 9.36 -7.03
C VAL A 92 2.20 8.83 -6.80
N VAL A 93 2.50 8.33 -5.59
CA VAL A 93 3.84 7.80 -5.27
C VAL A 93 4.15 6.55 -6.11
N GLY A 94 3.20 5.64 -6.24
CA GLY A 94 3.35 4.44 -7.05
C GLY A 94 3.56 4.77 -8.53
N MET A 95 2.82 5.73 -9.08
CA MET A 95 2.97 6.17 -10.47
C MET A 95 4.34 6.79 -10.73
N ILE A 96 4.91 7.56 -9.79
CA ILE A 96 6.28 8.07 -9.90
C ILE A 96 7.27 6.91 -10.03
N LEU A 97 7.15 5.88 -9.20
CA LEU A 97 8.02 4.69 -9.27
C LEU A 97 7.84 3.92 -10.58
N VAL A 98 6.61 3.79 -11.08
CA VAL A 98 6.32 3.17 -12.37
C VAL A 98 6.94 3.98 -13.51
N VAL A 99 6.83 5.30 -13.49
CA VAL A 99 7.47 6.17 -14.50
C VAL A 99 8.98 6.04 -14.45
N ILE A 100 9.61 6.06 -13.27
CA ILE A 100 11.06 5.84 -13.10
C ILE A 100 11.46 4.49 -13.70
N TRP A 101 10.67 3.44 -13.44
CA TRP A 101 10.91 2.12 -14.01
C TRP A 101 10.78 2.10 -15.54
N MET A 102 9.76 2.76 -16.09
CA MET A 102 9.58 2.87 -17.54
C MET A 102 10.70 3.67 -18.22
N LEU A 103 11.20 4.72 -17.59
CA LEU A 103 12.29 5.55 -18.11
C LEU A 103 13.66 4.87 -18.03
N LYS A 104 13.81 3.87 -17.17
CA LYS A 104 15.03 3.05 -17.13
C LYS A 104 15.19 2.20 -18.40
N ARG A 105 14.08 1.86 -19.04
CA ARG A 105 14.04 1.02 -20.24
C ARG A 105 14.64 1.74 -21.45
#